data_AF-A0A352MYB2-F1
#
_entry.id   AF-A0A352MYB2-F1
#
_cell.length_a   1.000
_cell.length_b   1.000
_cell.length_c   1.000
_cell.angle_alpha   90.00
_cell.angle_beta   90.00
_cell.angle_gamma   90.00
#
_symmetry.space_group_name_H-M   'P 1'
#
loop_
_entity.id
_entity.type
_entity.pdbx_description
1 polymer ?
#
loop_
_entity_poly.entity_id
_entity_poly.type
_entity_poly.pdbx_seq_one_letter_code
_entity_poly.pdbx_strand_id
1 'polypeptide(L)'
;MENKKSRIMKFLNSNLGLWLLSTVAVGFFSFSYTELSARSAEQERKSAQVTRLKIEIAQRVAQYVGQVKETVQAKGFDPDIPNENIVMATLSLLKPPSSTKDAKHPIYAAFDEYKDRPVVSLLVELDVLLEKEDRMRLTPSVDQLSSFTPGVLAKMSTKEIDGKFKEMFVTEFWKDIDDY
;
A
#
# COMPACT_ATOMS: atom_id res chain seq x y z
N MET A 1 -7.01 27.21 -63.20
CA MET A 1 -7.45 26.54 -61.95
C MET A 1 -6.60 27.06 -60.81
N GLU A 2 -7.14 27.90 -59.94
CA GLU A 2 -6.44 28.26 -58.69
C GLU A 2 -6.13 26.97 -57.92
N ASN A 3 -4.85 26.76 -57.61
CA ASN A 3 -4.41 25.61 -56.83
C ASN A 3 -5.15 25.61 -55.49
N LYS A 4 -5.84 24.51 -55.13
CA LYS A 4 -6.61 24.38 -53.87
C LYS A 4 -5.79 24.81 -52.64
N LYS A 5 -4.47 24.57 -52.68
CA LYS A 5 -3.49 24.99 -51.67
C LYS A 5 -3.45 26.52 -51.44
N SER A 6 -3.60 27.33 -52.49
CA SER A 6 -3.62 28.79 -52.40
C SER A 6 -4.85 29.30 -51.65
N ARG A 7 -6.03 28.67 -51.86
CA ARG A 7 -7.27 29.08 -51.20
C ARG A 7 -7.25 28.79 -49.70
N ILE A 8 -6.71 27.64 -49.28
CA ILE A 8 -6.57 27.29 -47.85
C ILE A 8 -5.62 28.28 -47.16
N MET A 9 -4.47 28.59 -47.77
CA MET A 9 -3.55 29.58 -47.20
C MET A 9 -4.16 30.99 -47.12
N LYS A 10 -4.91 31.43 -48.13
CA LYS A 10 -5.64 32.71 -48.09
C LYS A 10 -6.69 32.72 -46.95
N PHE A 11 -7.37 31.60 -46.71
CA PHE A 11 -8.33 31.48 -45.61
C PHE A 11 -7.64 31.54 -44.23
N LEU A 12 -6.55 30.78 -44.04
CA LEU A 12 -5.78 30.78 -42.77
C LEU A 12 -5.21 32.17 -42.43
N ASN A 13 -4.88 32.97 -43.45
CA ASN A 13 -4.40 34.34 -43.27
C ASN A 13 -5.52 35.39 -43.16
N SER A 14 -6.79 35.00 -43.28
CA SER A 14 -7.92 35.92 -43.06
C SER A 14 -8.19 36.08 -41.56
N ASN A 15 -8.81 37.19 -41.16
CA ASN A 15 -9.19 37.43 -39.76
C ASN A 15 -10.03 36.28 -39.18
N LEU A 16 -10.93 35.68 -39.98
CA LEU A 16 -11.74 34.54 -39.57
C LEU A 16 -10.90 33.27 -39.39
N GLY A 17 -9.94 33.02 -40.28
CA GLY A 17 -9.03 31.87 -40.18
C GLY A 17 -8.11 31.95 -38.97
N LEU A 18 -7.56 33.12 -38.68
CA LEU A 18 -6.76 33.37 -37.48
C LEU A 18 -7.58 33.22 -36.20
N TRP A 19 -8.83 33.71 -36.20
CA TRP A 19 -9.75 33.51 -35.08
C TRP A 19 -10.03 32.03 -34.85
N LEU A 20 -10.38 31.28 -35.90
CA LEU A 20 -10.63 29.84 -35.82
C LEU A 20 -9.38 29.08 -35.32
N LEU A 21 -8.20 29.40 -35.87
CA LEU A 21 -6.95 28.77 -35.47
C LEU A 21 -6.64 29.03 -34.00
N SER A 22 -6.91 30.25 -33.52
CA SER A 22 -6.74 30.62 -32.11
C SER A 22 -7.69 29.85 -31.20
N THR A 23 -8.97 29.72 -31.58
CA THR A 23 -9.94 28.91 -30.82
C THR A 23 -9.53 27.44 -30.77
N VAL A 24 -9.09 26.87 -31.90
CA VAL A 24 -8.59 25.49 -31.95
C VAL A 24 -7.33 25.33 -31.10
N ALA A 25 -6.38 26.26 -31.19
CA ALA A 25 -5.16 26.23 -30.39
C ALA A 25 -5.46 26.30 -28.89
N VAL A 26 -6.29 27.27 -28.45
CA VAL A 26 -6.68 27.41 -27.04
C VAL A 26 -7.44 26.17 -26.56
N GLY A 27 -8.33 25.61 -27.38
CA GLY A 27 -9.03 24.36 -27.07
C GLY A 27 -8.06 23.19 -26.89
N PHE A 28 -7.09 23.05 -27.80
CA PHE A 28 -6.07 22.01 -27.73
C PHE A 28 -5.18 22.14 -26.48
N PHE A 29 -4.73 23.36 -26.15
CA PHE A 29 -3.93 23.61 -24.96
C PHE A 29 -4.73 23.37 -23.68
N SER A 30 -6.00 23.80 -23.63
CA SER A 30 -6.87 23.59 -22.47
C SER A 30 -7.13 22.10 -22.22
N PHE A 31 -7.41 21.35 -23.30
CA PHE A 31 -7.57 19.90 -23.24
C PHE A 31 -6.28 19.21 -22.75
N SER A 32 -5.14 19.55 -23.35
CA SER A 32 -3.83 18.97 -22.98
C SER A 32 -3.47 19.26 -21.52
N TYR A 33 -3.72 20.49 -21.05
CA TYR A 33 -3.49 20.87 -19.66
C TYR A 33 -4.40 20.11 -18.69
N THR A 34 -5.69 19.98 -19.03
CA THR A 34 -6.65 19.25 -18.18
C THR A 34 -6.27 17.78 -18.06
N GLU A 35 -5.90 17.15 -19.18
CA GLU A 35 -5.45 15.75 -19.21
C GLU A 35 -4.17 15.56 -18.38
N LEU A 36 -3.19 16.45 -18.52
CA LEU A 36 -1.95 16.39 -17.74
C LEU A 36 -2.21 16.59 -16.24
N SER A 37 -3.03 17.58 -15.89
CA SER A 37 -3.41 17.85 -14.50
C SER A 37 -4.17 16.68 -13.87
N ALA A 38 -5.07 16.04 -14.61
CA ALA A 38 -5.79 14.85 -14.16
C ALA A 38 -4.84 13.69 -13.86
N ARG A 39 -3.87 13.43 -14.75
CA ARG A 39 -2.85 12.38 -14.54
C ARG A 39 -1.95 12.67 -13.33
N SER A 40 -1.49 13.91 -13.16
CA SER A 40 -0.69 14.28 -11.99
C SER A 40 -1.49 14.12 -10.70
N ALA A 41 -2.75 14.56 -10.68
CA ALA A 41 -3.61 14.42 -9.51
C ALA A 41 -3.91 12.94 -9.19
N GLU A 42 -4.09 12.08 -10.20
CA GLU A 42 -4.25 10.64 -10.01
C GLU A 42 -2.98 10.00 -9.43
N GLN A 43 -1.81 10.37 -9.94
CA GLN A 43 -0.52 9.88 -9.43
C GLN A 43 -0.27 10.33 -7.98
N GLU A 44 -0.57 11.57 -7.64
CA GLU A 44 -0.48 12.08 -6.26
C GLU A 44 -1.42 11.33 -5.32
N ARG A 45 -2.67 11.06 -5.74
CA ARG A 45 -3.63 10.27 -4.96
C ARG A 45 -3.14 8.84 -4.74
N LYS A 46 -2.65 8.19 -5.80
CA LYS A 46 -2.09 6.83 -5.74
C LYS A 46 -0.89 6.78 -4.78
N SER A 47 0.02 7.74 -4.89
CA SER A 47 1.19 7.86 -4.00
C SER A 47 0.77 8.07 -2.53
N ALA A 48 -0.16 8.99 -2.27
CA ALA A 48 -0.67 9.23 -0.93
C ALA A 48 -1.36 7.99 -0.32
N GLN A 49 -2.11 7.24 -1.13
CA GLN A 49 -2.75 5.99 -0.70
C GLN A 49 -1.72 4.91 -0.37
N VAL A 50 -0.70 4.73 -1.21
CA VAL A 50 0.42 3.81 -0.95
C VAL A 50 1.13 4.18 0.35
N THR A 51 1.47 5.45 0.56
CA THR A 51 2.12 5.92 1.78
C THR A 51 1.26 5.64 3.02
N ARG A 52 -0.03 5.93 2.97
CA ARG A 52 -0.95 5.64 4.09
C ARG A 52 -1.03 4.15 4.40
N LEU A 53 -1.12 3.29 3.38
CA LEU A 53 -1.13 1.83 3.55
C LEU A 53 0.20 1.35 4.17
N LYS A 54 1.34 1.85 3.70
CA LYS A 54 2.67 1.52 4.25
C LYS A 54 2.75 1.90 5.73
N ILE A 55 2.36 3.12 6.11
CA ILE A 55 2.35 3.60 7.50
C ILE A 55 1.42 2.73 8.36
N GLU A 56 0.20 2.45 7.90
CA GLU A 56 -0.75 1.63 8.64
C GLU A 56 -0.20 0.22 8.91
N ILE A 57 0.34 -0.43 7.88
CA ILE A 57 0.91 -1.78 8.01
C ILE A 57 2.11 -1.75 8.96
N ALA A 58 3.04 -0.81 8.78
CA ALA A 58 4.22 -0.67 9.62
C ALA A 58 3.86 -0.43 11.10
N GLN A 59 2.90 0.45 11.38
CA GLN A 59 2.47 0.70 12.75
C GLN A 59 1.89 -0.56 13.42
N ARG A 60 1.10 -1.36 12.68
CA ARG A 60 0.54 -2.61 13.23
C ARG A 60 1.61 -3.66 13.46
N VAL A 61 2.55 -3.78 12.52
CA VAL A 61 3.73 -4.65 12.62
C VAL A 61 4.58 -4.25 13.83
N ALA A 62 4.82 -2.95 14.04
CA ALA A 62 5.57 -2.44 15.18
C ALA A 62 4.88 -2.75 16.53
N GLN A 63 3.55 -2.58 16.61
CA GLN A 63 2.78 -2.96 17.80
C GLN A 63 2.90 -4.47 18.09
N TYR A 64 2.78 -5.31 17.06
CA TYR A 64 2.99 -6.75 17.19
C TYR A 64 4.41 -7.10 17.66
N VAL A 65 5.44 -6.50 17.06
CA VAL A 65 6.84 -6.70 17.47
C VAL A 65 7.04 -6.32 18.93
N GLY A 66 6.41 -5.23 19.39
CA GLY A 66 6.38 -4.85 20.80
C GLY A 66 5.79 -5.94 21.70
N GLN A 67 4.63 -6.48 21.33
CA GLN A 67 3.94 -7.55 22.07
C GLN A 67 4.76 -8.85 22.13
N VAL A 68 5.40 -9.23 21.01
CA VAL A 68 6.28 -10.41 20.95
C VAL A 68 7.53 -10.20 21.82
N LYS A 69 8.14 -9.01 21.75
CA LYS A 69 9.35 -8.69 22.53
C LYS A 69 9.10 -8.82 24.04
N GLU A 70 7.96 -8.34 24.53
CA GLU A 70 7.57 -8.51 25.94
C GLU A 70 7.45 -10.00 26.33
N THR A 71 6.88 -10.82 25.45
CA THR A 71 6.72 -12.27 25.69
C THR A 71 8.06 -13.00 25.70
N VAL A 72 8.95 -12.67 24.75
CA VAL A 72 10.28 -13.27 24.63
C VAL A 72 11.18 -12.90 25.82
N GLN A 73 11.00 -11.71 26.39
CA GLN A 73 11.76 -11.25 27.55
C GLN A 73 11.23 -11.81 28.88
N ALA A 74 10.09 -12.51 28.88
CA ALA A 74 9.54 -13.12 30.08
C ALA A 74 10.43 -14.26 30.60
N LYS A 75 10.54 -14.38 31.93
CA LYS A 75 11.34 -15.43 32.56
C LYS A 75 10.76 -16.83 32.22
N GLY A 76 11.63 -17.73 31.77
CA GLY A 76 11.24 -19.10 31.41
C GLY A 76 10.66 -19.24 30.01
N PHE A 77 10.80 -18.21 29.17
CA PHE A 77 10.47 -18.30 27.75
C PHE A 77 11.43 -19.26 27.02
N ASP A 78 10.86 -20.18 26.25
CA ASP A 78 11.59 -21.11 25.38
C ASP A 78 11.16 -20.87 23.91
N PRO A 79 12.07 -20.42 23.03
CA PRO A 79 11.75 -20.13 21.63
C PRO A 79 11.43 -21.36 20.79
N ASP A 80 11.87 -22.55 21.22
CA ASP A 80 11.71 -23.79 20.45
C ASP A 80 10.35 -24.47 20.74
N ILE A 81 9.57 -23.94 21.67
CA ILE A 81 8.21 -24.42 22.01
C ILE A 81 7.15 -23.44 21.48
N PRO A 82 5.99 -23.93 21.00
CA PRO A 82 4.86 -23.06 20.68
C PRO A 82 4.43 -22.23 21.90
N ASN A 83 4.30 -20.92 21.72
CA ASN A 83 3.85 -20.01 22.77
C ASN A 83 2.48 -19.41 22.42
N GLU A 84 1.48 -19.68 23.25
CA GLU A 84 0.10 -19.23 23.01
C GLU A 84 -0.03 -17.71 22.89
N ASN A 85 0.71 -16.92 23.68
CA ASN A 85 0.63 -15.46 23.59
C ASN A 85 1.15 -14.96 22.24
N ILE A 86 2.19 -15.59 21.70
CA ILE A 86 2.75 -15.21 20.40
C ILE A 86 1.82 -15.65 19.28
N VAL A 87 1.26 -16.87 19.35
CA VAL A 87 0.22 -17.31 18.41
C VAL A 87 -0.96 -16.34 18.41
N MET A 88 -1.44 -15.91 19.58
CA MET A 88 -2.55 -14.98 19.70
C MET A 88 -2.20 -13.57 19.21
N ALA A 89 -0.98 -13.09 19.45
CA ALA A 89 -0.48 -11.84 18.88
C ALA A 89 -0.34 -11.92 17.35
N THR A 90 0.10 -13.04 16.79
CA THR A 90 0.15 -13.22 15.34
C THR A 90 -1.26 -13.26 14.75
N LEU A 91 -2.19 -13.93 15.42
CA LEU A 91 -3.60 -13.97 14.99
C LEU A 91 -4.30 -12.61 15.12
N SER A 92 -3.88 -11.72 16.03
CA SER A 92 -4.48 -10.38 16.14
C SER A 92 -4.15 -9.51 14.92
N LEU A 93 -2.99 -9.69 14.27
CA LEU A 93 -2.67 -9.02 12.99
C LEU A 93 -3.62 -9.42 11.84
N LEU A 94 -4.13 -10.66 11.90
CA LEU A 94 -5.09 -11.17 10.90
C LEU A 94 -6.52 -10.68 11.15
N LYS A 95 -6.76 -9.99 12.27
CA LYS A 95 -8.06 -9.43 12.64
C LYS A 95 -8.09 -7.92 12.45
N PRO A 96 -9.28 -7.33 12.19
CA PRO A 96 -9.45 -5.88 12.22
C PRO A 96 -9.12 -5.30 13.61
N PRO A 97 -8.43 -4.14 13.69
CA PRO A 97 -8.22 -3.42 14.95
C PRO A 97 -9.47 -3.25 15.80
N SER A 98 -10.61 -2.92 15.18
CA SER A 98 -11.90 -2.75 15.85
C SER A 98 -12.36 -3.99 16.62
N SER A 99 -11.95 -5.18 16.19
CA SER A 99 -12.26 -6.47 16.84
C SER A 99 -11.25 -6.88 17.92
N THR A 100 -10.17 -6.12 18.09
CA THR A 100 -9.08 -6.44 19.05
C THR A 100 -9.09 -5.57 20.30
N LYS A 101 -10.04 -4.63 20.44
CA LYS A 101 -10.06 -3.66 21.56
C LYS A 101 -10.09 -4.30 22.94
N ASP A 102 -10.83 -5.39 23.09
CA ASP A 102 -10.95 -6.15 24.34
C ASP A 102 -9.97 -7.33 24.43
N ALA A 103 -9.11 -7.50 23.44
CA ALA A 103 -8.11 -8.56 23.45
C ALA A 103 -6.99 -8.22 24.43
N LYS A 104 -6.33 -9.26 24.95
CA LYS A 104 -5.11 -9.13 25.77
C LYS A 104 -3.99 -8.34 25.05
N HIS A 105 -4.00 -8.41 23.72
CA HIS A 105 -3.01 -7.79 22.84
C HIS A 105 -3.73 -6.96 21.77
N PRO A 106 -4.25 -5.76 22.12
CA PRO A 106 -4.98 -4.93 21.19
C PRO A 106 -4.04 -4.36 20.12
N ILE A 107 -4.55 -4.22 18.90
CA ILE A 107 -3.88 -3.51 17.81
C ILE A 107 -4.73 -2.29 17.48
N TYR A 108 -4.08 -1.13 17.39
CA TYR A 108 -4.71 0.13 17.03
C TYR A 108 -4.40 0.51 15.58
N ALA A 109 -5.38 1.10 14.89
CA ALA A 109 -5.18 1.66 13.56
C ALA A 109 -4.49 3.03 13.64
N ALA A 110 -3.66 3.35 12.66
CA ALA A 110 -3.10 4.70 12.47
C ALA A 110 -4.16 5.64 11.89
N PHE A 111 -4.94 5.11 10.96
CA PHE A 111 -5.99 5.82 10.24
C PHE A 111 -7.37 5.18 10.49
N ASP A 112 -8.37 6.02 10.79
CA ASP A 112 -9.72 5.57 11.12
C ASP A 112 -10.38 4.77 9.99
N GLU A 113 -10.08 5.08 8.72
CA GLU A 113 -10.58 4.35 7.55
C GLU A 113 -10.13 2.88 7.50
N TYR A 114 -9.07 2.50 8.24
CA TYR A 114 -8.52 1.16 8.22
C TYR A 114 -8.83 0.33 9.47
N LYS A 115 -9.55 0.91 10.45
CA LYS A 115 -9.86 0.24 11.73
C LYS A 115 -10.63 -1.08 11.59
N ASP A 116 -11.40 -1.23 10.52
CA ASP A 116 -12.24 -2.40 10.25
C ASP A 116 -11.60 -3.38 9.23
N ARG A 117 -10.33 -3.16 8.89
CA ARG A 117 -9.62 -3.96 7.88
C ARG A 117 -8.47 -4.74 8.51
N PRO A 118 -8.30 -6.04 8.21
CA PRO A 118 -7.14 -6.81 8.66
C PRO A 118 -5.87 -6.46 7.86
N VAL A 119 -4.68 -6.77 8.40
CA VAL A 119 -3.39 -6.47 7.73
C VAL A 119 -3.28 -7.12 6.36
N VAL A 120 -3.78 -8.35 6.20
CA VAL A 120 -3.84 -9.05 4.90
C VAL A 120 -4.56 -8.21 3.84
N SER A 121 -5.67 -7.55 4.19
CA SER A 121 -6.44 -6.75 3.24
C SER A 121 -5.67 -5.50 2.80
N LEU A 122 -4.91 -4.90 3.73
CA LEU A 122 -4.07 -3.74 3.45
C LEU A 122 -2.89 -4.12 2.54
N LEU A 123 -2.27 -5.27 2.79
CA LEU A 123 -1.18 -5.78 1.96
C LEU A 123 -1.64 -6.11 0.53
N VAL A 124 -2.82 -6.73 0.37
CA VAL A 124 -3.38 -7.02 -0.96
C VAL A 124 -3.69 -5.74 -1.72
N GLU A 125 -4.26 -4.73 -1.07
CA GLU A 125 -4.50 -3.44 -1.73
C GLU A 125 -3.19 -2.77 -2.12
N LEU A 126 -2.20 -2.80 -1.23
CA LEU A 126 -0.87 -2.27 -1.52
C LEU A 126 -0.26 -2.99 -2.74
N ASP A 127 -0.34 -4.33 -2.82
CA ASP A 127 0.14 -5.13 -3.95
C ASP A 127 -0.48 -4.69 -5.29
N VAL A 128 -1.79 -4.41 -5.30
CA VAL A 128 -2.51 -3.93 -6.49
C VAL A 128 -2.05 -2.53 -6.91
N LEU A 129 -1.75 -1.65 -5.95
CA LEU A 129 -1.32 -0.28 -6.22
C LEU A 129 0.15 -0.17 -6.61
N LEU A 130 1.00 -1.11 -6.20
CA LEU A 130 2.43 -1.07 -6.51
C LEU A 130 2.73 -1.33 -7.99
N GLU A 131 3.84 -0.75 -8.44
CA GLU A 131 4.46 -1.07 -9.73
C GLU A 131 5.01 -2.51 -9.72
N LYS A 132 5.24 -3.10 -10.89
CA LYS A 132 5.59 -4.52 -11.04
C LYS A 132 6.81 -4.93 -10.20
N GLU A 133 7.84 -4.08 -10.13
CA GLU A 133 9.08 -4.36 -9.41
C GLU A 133 8.85 -4.48 -7.91
N ASP A 134 8.11 -3.53 -7.33
CA ASP A 134 7.77 -3.54 -5.90
C ASP A 134 6.74 -4.62 -5.57
N ARG A 135 5.80 -4.90 -6.47
CA ARG A 135 4.85 -5.99 -6.33
C ARG A 135 5.55 -7.34 -6.12
N MET A 136 6.55 -7.65 -6.95
CA MET A 136 7.32 -8.90 -6.82
C MET A 136 8.02 -9.04 -5.47
N ARG A 137 8.30 -7.92 -4.78
CA ARG A 137 8.89 -7.92 -3.43
C ARG A 137 7.83 -8.15 -2.34
N LEU A 138 6.60 -7.69 -2.56
CA LEU A 138 5.51 -7.76 -1.57
C LEU A 138 4.69 -9.06 -1.65
N THR A 139 4.48 -9.61 -2.85
CA THR A 139 3.63 -10.80 -3.07
C THR A 139 4.00 -11.99 -2.16
N PRO A 140 5.29 -12.33 -1.93
CA PRO A 140 5.65 -13.42 -1.01
C PRO A 140 5.12 -13.19 0.41
N SER A 141 5.13 -11.95 0.91
CA SER A 141 4.61 -11.59 2.23
C SER A 141 3.09 -11.72 2.29
N VAL A 142 2.37 -11.40 1.20
CA VAL A 142 0.92 -11.61 1.09
C VAL A 142 0.59 -13.10 1.18
N ASP A 143 1.25 -13.92 0.35
CA ASP A 143 1.04 -15.36 0.30
C ASP A 143 1.34 -16.01 1.65
N GLN A 144 2.47 -15.64 2.26
CA GLN A 144 2.89 -16.16 3.55
C GLN A 144 1.94 -15.78 4.67
N LEU A 145 1.51 -14.52 4.76
CA LEU A 145 0.58 -14.08 5.80
C LEU A 145 -0.81 -14.73 5.61
N SER A 146 -1.25 -14.94 4.36
CA SER A 146 -2.51 -15.64 4.06
C SER A 146 -2.49 -17.12 4.47
N SER A 147 -1.32 -17.74 4.52
CA SER A 147 -1.14 -19.13 4.94
C SER A 147 -1.27 -19.34 6.46
N PHE A 148 -1.22 -18.26 7.25
CA PHE A 148 -1.32 -18.33 8.69
C PHE A 148 -2.75 -18.61 9.12
N THR A 149 -2.99 -19.86 9.51
CA THR A 149 -4.23 -20.29 10.15
C THR A 149 -3.96 -20.65 11.61
N PRO A 150 -4.98 -20.61 12.50
CA PRO A 150 -4.80 -21.03 13.89
C PRO A 150 -4.17 -22.42 14.04
N GLY A 151 -4.56 -23.38 13.17
CA GLY A 151 -4.03 -24.74 13.21
C GLY A 151 -2.59 -24.87 12.71
N VAL A 152 -2.12 -23.97 11.85
CA VAL A 152 -0.72 -23.92 11.42
C VAL A 152 0.12 -23.29 12.53
N LEU A 153 -0.29 -22.12 13.03
CA LEU A 153 0.46 -21.39 14.06
C LEU A 153 0.59 -22.18 15.37
N ALA A 154 -0.45 -22.91 15.78
CA ALA A 154 -0.41 -23.73 16.99
C ALA A 154 0.62 -24.88 16.94
N LYS A 155 1.09 -25.25 15.74
CA LYS A 155 2.11 -26.30 15.55
C LYS A 155 3.51 -25.74 15.37
N MET A 156 3.65 -24.44 15.18
CA MET A 156 4.93 -23.78 14.96
C MET A 156 5.55 -23.38 16.29
N SER A 157 6.85 -23.59 16.42
CA SER A 157 7.65 -22.99 17.48
C SER A 157 7.65 -21.47 17.34
N THR A 158 7.90 -20.78 18.45
CA THR A 158 8.01 -19.32 18.43
C THR A 158 9.10 -18.85 17.46
N LYS A 159 10.23 -19.55 17.43
CA LYS A 159 11.35 -19.27 16.54
C LYS A 159 10.95 -19.36 15.06
N GLU A 160 10.12 -20.33 14.69
CA GLU A 160 9.62 -20.44 13.32
C GLU A 160 8.64 -19.32 12.97
N ILE A 161 7.77 -18.93 13.91
CA ILE A 161 6.86 -17.79 13.72
C ILE A 161 7.65 -16.50 13.52
N ASP A 162 8.63 -16.23 14.40
CA ASP A 162 9.51 -15.06 14.33
C ASP A 162 10.34 -15.05 13.03
N GLY A 163 10.93 -16.19 12.65
CA GLY A 163 11.68 -16.33 11.40
C GLY A 163 10.82 -15.99 10.18
N LYS A 164 9.62 -16.57 10.10
CA LYS A 164 8.66 -16.27 9.04
C LYS A 164 8.24 -14.80 9.03
N PHE A 165 8.07 -14.19 10.20
CA PHE A 165 7.68 -12.79 10.28
C PHE A 165 8.80 -11.85 9.82
N LYS A 166 10.05 -12.16 10.19
CA LYS A 166 11.24 -11.42 9.73
C LYS A 166 11.42 -11.51 8.22
N GLU A 167 11.18 -12.68 7.63
CA GLU A 167 11.20 -12.86 6.17
C GLU A 167 10.18 -11.97 5.46
N MET A 168 9.01 -11.69 6.08
CA MET A 168 7.96 -10.87 5.47
C MET A 168 8.15 -9.36 5.66
N PHE A 169 8.62 -8.94 6.84
CA PHE A 169 8.58 -7.54 7.29
C PHE A 169 9.95 -6.91 7.53
N VAL A 170 11.04 -7.70 7.55
CA VAL A 170 12.43 -7.21 7.65
C VAL A 170 13.11 -7.36 6.28
N THR A 171 12.39 -6.99 5.22
CA THR A 171 12.90 -6.92 3.85
C THR A 171 13.24 -5.48 3.47
N GLU A 172 14.08 -5.29 2.45
CA GLU A 172 14.37 -3.97 1.84
C GLU A 172 13.11 -3.12 1.59
N PHE A 173 11.99 -3.74 1.24
CA PHE A 173 10.72 -3.05 0.95
C PHE A 173 10.21 -2.16 2.11
N TRP A 174 10.52 -2.52 3.36
CA TRP A 174 10.06 -1.83 4.55
C TRP A 174 11.08 -0.83 5.10
N LYS A 175 12.33 -0.83 4.61
CA LYS A 175 13.41 0.04 5.13
C LYS A 175 13.09 1.52 5.01
N ASP A 176 12.40 1.92 3.94
CA ASP A 176 12.04 3.33 3.71
C ASP A 176 11.05 3.88 4.77
N ILE A 177 10.49 3.01 5.63
CA ILE A 177 9.56 3.43 6.68
C ILE A 177 10.29 3.75 7.99
N ASP A 178 11.50 3.24 8.21
CA ASP A 178 12.29 3.57 9.41
C ASP A 178 12.70 5.05 9.47
N ASP A 179 12.60 5.76 8.33
CA ASP A 179 12.89 7.19 8.19
C ASP A 179 11.70 8.11 8.54
N TYR A 180 10.53 7.56 8.90
CA TYR A 180 9.31 8.29 9.26
C TYR A 180 8.92 8.13 10.74
#